data_AF-A0A1Y3SBS0-F1
#
_entry.id   AF-A0A1Y3SBS0-F1
#
_cell.length_a   1.000
_cell.length_b   1.000
_cell.length_c   1.000
_cell.angle_alpha   90.00
_cell.angle_beta   90.00
_cell.angle_gamma   90.00
#
_symmetry.space_group_name_H-M   'P 1'
#
loop_
_entity.id
_entity.type
_entity.pdbx_description
1 polymer ?
#
loop_
_entity_poly.entity_id
_entity_poly.type
_entity_poly.pdbx_seq_one_letter_code
_entity_poly.pdbx_strand_id
1 'polypeptide(L)'
;MDDTMFLPVLSHFENENFWTASSGRMRYRVDPVKGDEENPPSLTAQVWEGPWRLQDSTVEETTSFPMSEEGLEELRAWALTWQETINARPPRSLKETIQARDARRAELEAAKAEGE
;
A
#
# COMPACT_ATOMS: atom_id res chain seq x y z
N MET A 1 12.28 -15.77 -14.91
CA MET A 1 11.43 -14.67 -15.41
C MET A 1 11.63 -13.57 -14.41
N ASP A 2 12.18 -12.45 -14.86
CA ASP A 2 12.33 -11.25 -14.06
C ASP A 2 10.95 -10.93 -13.47
N ASP A 3 10.75 -11.27 -12.19
CA ASP A 3 9.55 -10.94 -11.42
C ASP A 3 9.64 -9.46 -11.04
N THR A 4 9.81 -8.65 -12.08
CA THR A 4 9.95 -7.23 -11.99
C THR A 4 8.55 -6.68 -11.80
N MET A 5 8.21 -6.41 -10.54
CA MET A 5 7.02 -5.65 -10.20
C MET A 5 6.97 -4.38 -11.07
N PHE A 6 5.80 -4.16 -11.69
CA PHE A 6 5.54 -2.95 -12.46
C PHE A 6 5.21 -1.78 -11.54
N LEU A 7 5.92 -0.67 -11.74
CA LEU A 7 5.60 0.63 -11.20
C LEU A 7 5.53 1.63 -12.34
N PRO A 8 4.61 2.61 -12.29
CA PRO A 8 4.60 3.72 -13.24
C PRO A 8 5.91 4.51 -13.22
N VAL A 9 6.19 5.21 -14.30
CA VAL A 9 7.31 6.16 -14.38
C VAL A 9 7.06 7.38 -13.49
N LEU A 10 8.13 8.10 -13.14
CA LEU A 10 8.09 9.28 -12.25
C LEU A 10 7.00 10.30 -12.65
N SER A 11 6.89 10.61 -13.94
CA SER A 11 5.91 11.59 -14.42
C SER A 11 4.46 11.20 -14.18
N HIS A 12 4.13 9.92 -13.97
CA HIS A 12 2.79 9.54 -13.51
C HIS A 12 2.45 10.21 -12.17
N PHE A 13 3.41 10.16 -11.24
CA PHE A 13 3.27 10.71 -9.89
C PHE A 13 3.44 12.23 -9.83
N GLU A 14 4.32 12.80 -10.65
CA GLU A 14 4.46 14.27 -10.79
C GLU A 14 3.14 14.92 -11.25
N ASN A 15 2.33 14.17 -12.02
CA ASN A 15 0.99 14.58 -12.44
C ASN A 15 -0.10 14.22 -11.40
N GLU A 16 0.28 13.97 -10.15
CA GLU A 16 -0.63 13.71 -9.02
C GLU A 16 -1.49 12.45 -9.16
N ASN A 17 -1.11 11.53 -10.04
CA ASN A 17 -1.85 10.29 -10.21
C ASN A 17 -1.41 9.28 -9.15
N PHE A 18 -2.36 8.83 -8.33
CA PHE A 18 -2.12 7.69 -7.45
C PHE A 18 -1.96 6.41 -8.27
N TRP A 19 -1.26 5.44 -7.71
CA TRP A 19 -1.09 4.11 -8.28
C TRP A 19 -1.61 3.05 -7.33
N THR A 20 -2.28 2.05 -7.87
CA THR A 20 -2.71 0.87 -7.11
C THR A 20 -2.48 -0.35 -7.93
N ALA A 21 -1.93 -1.38 -7.31
CA ALA A 21 -1.72 -2.65 -7.98
C ALA A 21 -1.69 -3.80 -6.98
N SER A 22 -1.62 -5.00 -7.54
CA SER A 22 -1.62 -6.25 -6.81
C SER A 22 -0.52 -7.14 -7.33
N SER A 23 0.14 -7.85 -6.42
CA SER A 23 1.07 -8.91 -6.79
C SER A 23 0.81 -10.15 -5.94
N GLY A 24 0.15 -11.14 -6.55
CA GLY A 24 -0.39 -12.29 -5.83
C GLY A 24 -1.43 -11.85 -4.79
N ARG A 25 -1.15 -12.12 -3.50
CA ARG A 25 -1.97 -11.70 -2.36
C ARG A 25 -1.63 -10.31 -1.85
N MET A 26 -0.46 -9.79 -2.19
CA MET A 26 -0.11 -8.42 -1.83
C MET A 26 -1.01 -7.44 -2.60
N ARG A 27 -1.43 -6.40 -1.89
CA ARG A 27 -2.07 -5.21 -2.43
C ARG A 27 -1.25 -4.01 -1.98
N TYR A 28 -1.04 -3.06 -2.87
CA TYR A 28 -0.29 -1.85 -2.55
C TYR A 28 -0.87 -0.64 -3.26
N ARG A 29 -0.68 0.51 -2.64
CA ARG A 29 -1.09 1.82 -3.12
C ARG A 29 0.05 2.80 -2.93
N VAL A 30 0.25 3.66 -3.92
CA VAL A 30 1.21 4.76 -3.86
C VAL A 30 0.46 6.05 -4.14
N ASP A 31 0.46 6.95 -3.17
CA ASP A 31 -0.14 8.27 -3.27
C ASP A 31 0.97 9.32 -3.40
N PRO A 32 1.01 10.13 -4.47
CA PRO A 32 1.92 11.25 -4.54
C PRO A 32 1.49 12.34 -3.55
N VAL A 33 2.47 12.87 -2.84
CA VAL A 33 2.33 13.99 -1.91
C VAL A 33 3.10 15.15 -2.49
N LYS A 34 2.38 16.24 -2.77
CA LYS A 34 2.99 17.49 -3.21
C LYS A 34 3.94 18.01 -2.13
N GLY A 35 5.09 18.49 -2.56
CA GLY A 35 5.98 19.24 -1.69
C GLY A 35 5.48 20.66 -1.51
N ASP A 36 5.88 21.26 -0.39
CA ASP A 36 5.67 22.66 -0.02
C ASP A 36 7.03 23.32 0.25
N GLU A 37 7.07 24.61 0.60
CA GLU A 37 8.33 25.34 0.87
C GLU A 37 9.22 24.68 1.93
N GLU A 38 8.63 23.90 2.85
CA GLU A 38 9.33 23.23 3.95
C GLU A 38 9.57 21.73 3.71
N ASN A 39 8.82 21.10 2.80
CA ASN A 39 8.85 19.64 2.60
C ASN A 39 8.96 19.28 1.12
N PRO A 40 9.95 18.48 0.70
CA PRO A 40 10.06 18.06 -0.69
C PRO A 40 8.91 17.11 -1.08
N PRO A 41 8.59 17.02 -2.39
CA PRO A 41 7.57 16.09 -2.87
C PRO A 41 7.96 14.64 -2.56
N SER A 42 6.97 13.84 -2.18
CA SER A 42 7.18 12.45 -1.75
C SER A 42 6.11 11.50 -2.27
N LEU A 43 6.37 10.21 -2.18
CA LEU A 43 5.48 9.12 -2.54
C LEU A 43 5.14 8.35 -1.27
N THR A 44 3.89 8.40 -0.84
CA THR A 44 3.42 7.60 0.29
C THR A 44 2.97 6.24 -0.22
N ALA A 45 3.73 5.20 0.11
CA ALA A 45 3.41 3.82 -0.24
C ALA A 45 2.78 3.10 0.95
N GLN A 46 1.72 2.34 0.67
CA GLN A 46 1.00 1.53 1.64
C GLN A 46 0.86 0.11 1.10
N VAL A 47 1.06 -0.88 1.96
CA VAL A 47 0.90 -2.29 1.61
C VAL A 47 -0.01 -3.01 2.60
N TRP A 48 -0.82 -3.91 2.07
CA TRP A 48 -1.68 -4.77 2.88
C TRP A 48 -1.86 -6.13 2.21
N GLU A 49 -2.27 -7.11 3.01
CA GLU A 49 -2.67 -8.41 2.49
C GLU A 49 -4.12 -8.37 1.99
N GLY A 50 -4.33 -8.83 0.76
CA GLY A 50 -5.66 -9.01 0.19
C GLY A 50 -6.49 -10.10 0.91
N PRO A 51 -7.74 -10.34 0.48
CA PRO A 51 -8.29 -9.95 -0.83
C PRO A 51 -9.02 -8.60 -0.83
N TRP A 52 -9.16 -7.94 0.31
CA TRP A 52 -9.99 -6.75 0.43
C TRP A 52 -9.29 -5.46 -0.03
N ARG A 53 -10.09 -4.41 -0.25
CA ARG A 53 -9.60 -3.06 -0.53
C ARG A 53 -9.03 -2.42 0.74
N LEU A 54 -8.26 -1.34 0.57
CA LEU A 54 -7.58 -0.63 1.66
C LEU A 54 -8.49 -0.32 2.87
N GLN A 55 -9.70 0.22 2.64
CA GLN A 55 -10.66 0.57 3.71
C GLN A 55 -11.11 -0.62 4.56
N ASP A 56 -11.03 -1.82 3.99
CA ASP A 56 -11.50 -3.07 4.57
C ASP A 56 -10.35 -3.96 5.04
N SER A 57 -9.12 -3.44 4.99
CA SER A 57 -7.89 -4.16 5.31
C SER A 57 -7.07 -3.39 6.35
N THR A 58 -6.26 -4.11 7.11
CA THR A 58 -5.23 -3.51 7.96
C THR A 58 -4.00 -3.24 7.09
N VAL A 59 -3.54 -2.00 7.10
CA VAL A 59 -2.27 -1.63 6.45
C VAL A 59 -1.15 -2.27 7.26
N GLU A 60 -0.32 -3.07 6.60
CA GLU A 60 0.81 -3.74 7.24
C GLU A 60 1.96 -2.75 7.43
N GLU A 61 2.19 -1.89 6.44
CA GLU A 61 3.17 -0.83 6.52
C GLU A 61 2.80 0.36 5.62
N THR A 62 3.08 1.55 6.15
CA THR A 62 3.03 2.82 5.42
C THR A 62 4.41 3.43 5.50
N THR A 63 4.98 3.77 4.35
CA THR A 63 6.29 4.41 4.26
C THR A 63 6.28 5.52 3.21
N SER A 64 7.21 6.46 3.30
CA SER A 64 7.36 7.55 2.34
C SER A 64 8.72 7.48 1.64
N PHE A 65 8.70 7.73 0.34
CA PHE A 65 9.89 7.81 -0.51
C PHE A 65 9.99 9.19 -1.14
N PRO A 66 11.19 9.70 -1.47
CA PRO A 66 11.29 10.93 -2.23
C PRO A 66 10.67 10.75 -3.64
N MET A 67 10.01 11.79 -4.17
CA MET A 67 9.46 11.77 -5.52
C MET A 67 10.58 12.05 -6.55
N SER A 68 11.49 11.09 -6.66
CA SER A 68 12.67 11.11 -7.54
C SER A 68 12.86 9.73 -8.18
N GLU A 69 13.71 9.63 -9.20
CA GLU A 69 14.04 8.32 -9.80
C GLU A 69 14.61 7.35 -8.77
N GLU A 70 15.55 7.80 -7.93
CA GLU A 70 16.14 7.02 -6.83
C GLU A 70 15.07 6.53 -5.84
N GLY A 71 14.15 7.41 -5.43
CA GLY A 71 13.05 7.04 -4.52
C GLY A 71 12.06 6.05 -5.13
N LEU A 72 11.90 6.06 -6.47
CA LEU A 72 11.12 5.08 -7.20
C LEU A 72 11.78 3.70 -7.23
N GLU A 73 13.11 3.65 -7.33
CA GLU A 73 13.88 2.41 -7.20
C GLU A 73 13.82 1.86 -5.77
N GLU A 74 13.92 2.72 -4.74
CA GLU A 74 13.73 2.34 -3.33
C GLU A 74 12.33 1.79 -3.09
N LEU A 75 11.29 2.48 -3.57
CA LEU A 75 9.90 2.04 -3.49
C LEU A 75 9.72 0.67 -4.13
N ARG A 76 10.39 0.43 -5.25
CA ARG A 76 10.37 -0.87 -5.94
C ARG A 76 10.99 -1.97 -5.10
N ALA A 77 12.19 -1.76 -4.58
CA ALA A 77 12.89 -2.75 -3.76
C ALA A 77 12.08 -3.08 -2.49
N TRP A 78 11.49 -2.06 -1.88
CA TRP A 78 10.58 -2.20 -0.75
C TRP A 78 9.35 -3.04 -1.10
N ALA A 79 8.69 -2.75 -2.22
CA ALA A 79 7.50 -3.47 -2.64
C ALA A 79 7.77 -4.93 -3.04
N LEU A 80 8.95 -5.24 -3.60
CA LEU A 80 9.40 -6.61 -3.86
C LEU A 80 9.60 -7.39 -2.56
N THR A 81 10.21 -6.77 -1.54
CA THR A 81 10.39 -7.40 -0.21
C THR A 81 9.04 -7.76 0.41
N TRP A 82 8.06 -6.85 0.33
CA TRP A 82 6.71 -7.11 0.82
C TRP A 82 5.95 -8.14 -0.01
N GLN A 83 6.17 -8.17 -1.33
CA GLN A 83 5.60 -9.18 -2.21
C GLN A 83 6.04 -10.57 -1.78
N GLU A 84 7.35 -10.78 -1.56
CA GLU A 84 7.87 -12.06 -1.07
C GLU A 84 7.30 -12.40 0.30
N THR A 85 7.30 -11.43 1.22
CA THR A 85 6.81 -11.60 2.59
C THR A 85 5.34 -12.02 2.64
N ILE A 86 4.45 -11.31 1.94
CA ILE A 86 3.01 -11.60 1.96
C ILE A 86 2.71 -12.88 1.16
N ASN A 87 3.37 -13.08 0.02
CA ASN A 87 3.11 -14.26 -0.80
C ASN A 87 3.69 -15.55 -0.21
N ALA A 88 4.65 -15.49 0.72
CA ALA A 88 5.14 -16.66 1.46
C ALA A 88 4.18 -17.15 2.56
N ARG A 89 3.22 -16.33 3.02
CA ARG A 89 2.29 -16.68 4.09
C ARG A 89 1.35 -17.83 3.68
N PRO A 90 0.83 -18.65 4.61
CA PRO A 90 -0.21 -19.62 4.25
C PRO A 90 -1.49 -18.90 3.79
N PRO A 91 -2.24 -19.45 2.81
CA PRO A 91 -3.49 -18.85 2.37
C PRO A 91 -4.54 -18.90 3.47
N ARG A 92 -5.17 -17.76 3.76
CA ARG A 92 -6.32 -17.66 4.67
C ARG A 92 -7.56 -18.23 3.99
N SER A 93 -8.37 -18.96 4.75
CA SER A 93 -9.68 -19.40 4.27
C SER A 93 -10.63 -18.21 4.08
N LEU A 94 -11.68 -18.40 3.27
CA LEU A 94 -12.71 -17.38 3.07
C LEU A 94 -13.29 -16.88 4.41
N LYS A 95 -13.52 -17.80 5.36
CA LYS A 95 -14.04 -17.47 6.69
C LYS A 95 -13.10 -16.52 7.44
N GLU A 96 -11.80 -16.82 7.45
CA GLU A 96 -10.79 -15.99 8.11
C GLU A 96 -10.71 -14.60 7.44
N THR A 97 -10.74 -14.54 6.10
CA THR A 97 -10.70 -13.25 5.40
C THR A 97 -11.93 -12.39 5.71
N ILE A 98 -13.13 -12.98 5.82
CA ILE A 98 -14.36 -12.26 6.19
C ILE A 98 -14.28 -11.77 7.64
N GLN A 99 -13.79 -12.59 8.56
CA GLN A 99 -13.62 -12.23 9.97
C GLN A 99 -12.64 -11.05 10.13
N ALA A 100 -11.51 -11.07 9.40
CA ALA A 100 -10.54 -9.98 9.44
C ALA A 100 -11.15 -8.65 8.95
N ARG A 101 -11.95 -8.69 7.87
CA ARG A 101 -12.66 -7.51 7.38
C ARG A 101 -13.68 -6.98 8.39
N ASP A 102 -14.47 -7.89 8.97
CA ASP A 102 -15.52 -7.53 9.92
C ASP A 102 -14.93 -6.88 11.18
N ALA A 103 -13.84 -7.45 11.69
CA ALA A 103 -13.05 -6.87 12.78
C ALA A 103 -12.56 -5.47 12.42
N ARG A 104 -11.96 -5.30 11.22
CA ARG A 104 -11.48 -3.98 10.77
C ARG A 104 -12.59 -2.94 10.69
N ARG A 105 -13.77 -3.32 10.21
CA ARG A 105 -14.94 -2.42 10.16
C ARG A 105 -15.41 -2.04 11.55
N ALA A 106 -15.51 -3.02 12.47
CA ALA A 106 -15.90 -2.77 13.84
C ALA A 106 -14.92 -1.81 14.54
N GLU A 107 -13.61 -1.96 14.33
CA GLU A 107 -12.60 -1.02 14.84
C GLU A 107 -12.81 0.40 14.31
N LEU A 108 -13.08 0.54 13.00
CA LEU A 108 -13.34 1.85 12.39
C LEU A 108 -14.63 2.50 12.90
N GLU A 109 -15.69 1.72 13.11
CA GLU A 109 -16.94 2.22 13.70
C GLU A 109 -16.76 2.63 15.16
N ALA A 110 -16.00 1.87 15.95
CA ALA A 110 -15.65 2.22 17.32
C ALA A 110 -14.84 3.52 17.39
N ALA A 111 -13.78 3.63 16.57
CA ALA A 111 -12.95 4.84 16.52
C ALA A 111 -13.73 6.09 16.09
N LYS A 112 -14.74 5.93 15.23
CA LYS A 112 -15.64 7.02 14.85
C LYS A 112 -16.54 7.44 16.02
N ALA A 113 -17.09 6.47 16.75
CA ALA A 113 -17.96 6.73 17.90
C ALA A 113 -17.21 7.36 19.10
N GLU A 114 -15.90 7.10 19.23
CA GLU A 114 -15.04 7.72 20.26
C GLU A 114 -14.55 9.13 19.89
N GLY A 115 -14.64 9.50 18.61
CA GLY A 115 -14.26 10.82 18.09
C GLY A 115 -15.40 11.83 17.99
N GLU A 116 -16.64 11.42 18.26
CA GLU A 116 -17.85 12.26 18.36
C GLU A 116 -18.20 12.61 19.82
#